data_AF-A0A1D2QI07-F1
#
_entry.id   AF-A0A1D2QI07-F1
#
_cell.length_a   1.000
_cell.length_b   1.000
_cell.length_c   1.000
_cell.angle_alpha   90.00
_cell.angle_beta   90.00
_cell.angle_gamma   90.00
#
_symmetry.space_group_name_H-M   'P 1'
#
loop_
_entity.id
_entity.type
_entity.pdbx_description
1 polymer ?
#
loop_
_entity_poly.entity_id
_entity_poly.type
_entity_poly.pdbx_seq_one_letter_code
_entity_poly.pdbx_strand_id
1 'polypeptide(L)'
;MVWGLGFSALPLMIYPSAVESASSPAIIGSVLVMTGSQLATIRHEFFGERTYEELSVHMVLEIPGRVIFFMAVWVMALQALGMLFLLGVWAIFGREAFEVLTENAVETLSVTVLVLRKLTVEWARFRANRDPNPSGIASWFTPKDPLAE
;
A
#
# COMPACT_ATOMS: atom_id res chain seq x y z
N MET A 1 -2.28 -3.94 15.07
CA MET A 1 -2.90 -2.92 14.19
C MET A 1 -2.93 -1.53 14.84
N VAL A 2 -3.34 -1.41 16.11
CA VAL A 2 -3.35 -0.12 16.88
C VAL A 2 -2.01 0.64 16.83
N TRP A 3 -0.90 -0.06 17.02
CA TRP A 3 0.44 0.54 17.00
C TRP A 3 0.82 1.19 15.68
N GLY A 4 0.39 0.63 14.56
CA GLY A 4 0.81 1.13 13.27
C GLY A 4 -0.12 2.23 12.71
N LEU A 5 -1.40 2.28 13.09
CA LEU A 5 -2.21 3.49 12.86
C LEU A 5 -1.65 4.67 13.65
N GLY A 6 -1.22 4.41 14.90
CA GLY A 6 -0.46 5.38 15.69
C GLY A 6 0.84 5.80 14.99
N PHE A 7 1.58 4.84 14.42
CA PHE A 7 2.81 5.13 13.68
C PHE A 7 2.57 5.96 12.41
N SER A 8 1.48 5.70 11.68
CA SER A 8 1.09 6.50 10.50
C SER A 8 0.56 7.89 10.87
N ALA A 9 0.00 8.07 12.07
CA ALA A 9 -0.43 9.36 12.58
C ALA A 9 0.73 10.19 13.19
N LEU A 10 1.81 9.54 13.64
CA LEU A 10 2.97 10.22 14.24
C LEU A 10 3.55 11.31 13.32
N PRO A 11 3.77 11.09 12.00
CA PRO A 11 4.23 12.16 11.12
C PRO A 11 3.28 13.35 11.06
N LEU A 12 1.96 13.10 11.00
CA LEU A 12 0.94 14.15 10.96
C LEU A 12 0.87 14.95 12.26
N MET A 13 1.20 14.33 13.39
CA MET A 13 1.21 14.99 14.69
C MET A 13 2.54 15.67 15.03
N ILE A 14 3.66 15.17 14.51
CA ILE A 14 5.01 15.68 14.81
C ILE A 14 5.43 16.75 13.79
N TYR A 15 5.01 16.64 12.52
CA TYR A 15 5.45 17.51 11.44
C TYR A 15 4.26 18.23 10.80
N PRO A 16 4.09 19.55 11.06
CA PRO A 16 3.05 20.36 10.40
C PRO A 16 3.17 20.31 8.86
N SER A 17 4.39 20.25 8.34
CA SER A 17 4.71 20.10 6.92
C SER A 17 4.19 18.79 6.31
N ALA A 18 3.99 17.74 7.11
CA ALA A 18 3.38 16.50 6.64
C ALA A 18 1.87 16.67 6.37
N VAL A 19 1.19 17.52 7.13
CA VAL A 19 -0.23 17.85 6.92
C VAL A 19 -0.40 18.72 5.66
N GLU A 20 0.49 19.69 5.47
CA GLU A 20 0.53 20.51 4.25
C GLU A 20 0.83 19.66 3.01
N SER A 21 1.83 18.78 3.10
CA SER A 21 2.18 17.86 2.02
C SER A 21 1.04 16.89 1.70
N ALA A 22 0.34 16.37 2.71
CA ALA A 22 -0.82 15.50 2.50
C ALA A 22 -1.97 16.18 1.73
N SER A 23 -2.01 17.51 1.80
CA SER A 23 -2.95 18.34 1.05
C SER A 23 -2.43 18.71 -0.35
N SER A 24 -1.24 18.24 -0.74
CA SER A 24 -0.69 18.48 -2.07
C SER A 24 -1.63 17.92 -3.14
N PRO A 25 -1.93 18.70 -4.20
CA PRO A 25 -2.68 18.24 -5.35
C PRO A 25 -2.09 16.97 -5.98
N ALA A 26 -0.76 16.78 -5.96
CA ALA A 26 -0.15 15.60 -6.57
C ALA A 26 -0.41 14.34 -5.74
N ILE A 27 -0.36 14.43 -4.41
CA ILE A 27 -0.67 13.31 -3.51
C ILE A 27 -2.15 12.97 -3.62
N ILE A 28 -3.04 13.97 -3.52
CA ILE A 28 -4.49 13.78 -3.67
C ILE A 28 -4.81 13.15 -5.04
N GLY A 29 -4.24 13.71 -6.12
CA GLY A 29 -4.39 13.18 -7.47
C GLY A 29 -3.92 11.73 -7.58
N SER A 30 -2.77 11.40 -7.01
CA SER A 30 -2.22 10.03 -7.00
C SER A 30 -3.13 9.06 -6.25
N VAL A 31 -3.64 9.46 -5.08
CA VAL A 31 -4.59 8.66 -4.29
C VAL A 31 -5.88 8.43 -5.05
N LEU A 32 -6.44 9.47 -5.70
CA LEU A 32 -7.64 9.36 -6.51
C LEU A 32 -7.44 8.44 -7.72
N VAL A 33 -6.35 8.62 -8.48
CA VAL A 33 -6.02 7.78 -9.64
C VAL A 33 -5.84 6.32 -9.22
N MET A 34 -5.12 6.06 -8.12
CA MET A 34 -4.94 4.69 -7.63
C MET A 34 -6.23 4.07 -7.13
N THR A 35 -7.05 4.83 -6.40
CA THR A 35 -8.32 4.34 -5.87
C THR A 35 -9.29 4.05 -7.03
N GLY A 36 -9.37 4.96 -8.01
CA GLY A 36 -10.13 4.75 -9.24
C GLY A 36 -9.65 3.55 -10.03
N SER A 37 -8.34 3.36 -10.18
CA SER A 37 -7.75 2.18 -10.82
C SER A 37 -8.14 0.89 -10.09
N GLN A 38 -8.05 0.84 -8.75
CA GLN A 38 -8.45 -0.33 -7.97
C GLN A 38 -9.94 -0.63 -8.11
N LEU A 39 -10.78 0.40 -8.06
CA LEU A 39 -12.23 0.23 -8.20
C LEU A 39 -12.61 -0.26 -9.60
N ALA A 40 -11.93 0.24 -10.64
CA ALA A 40 -12.12 -0.22 -12.02
C ALA A 40 -11.70 -1.69 -12.19
N THR A 41 -10.57 -2.11 -11.60
CA THR A 41 -10.12 -3.51 -11.60
C THR A 41 -11.12 -4.41 -10.89
N ILE A 42 -11.54 -4.05 -9.67
CA ILE A 42 -12.54 -4.82 -8.92
C ILE A 42 -13.85 -4.92 -9.71
N ARG A 43 -14.29 -3.82 -10.32
CA ARG A 43 -15.50 -3.82 -11.14
C ARG A 43 -15.37 -4.78 -12.32
N HIS A 44 -14.23 -4.79 -13.00
CA HIS A 44 -14.00 -5.64 -14.16
C HIS A 44 -13.90 -7.11 -13.79
N GLU A 45 -13.09 -7.46 -12.79
CA GLU A 45 -12.92 -8.84 -12.30
C GLU A 45 -14.25 -9.38 -11.74
N PHE A 46 -14.92 -8.66 -10.84
CA PHE A 46 -16.14 -9.18 -10.23
C PHE A 46 -17.34 -9.13 -11.18
N PHE A 47 -17.66 -8.00 -11.79
CA PHE A 47 -18.91 -7.90 -12.58
C PHE A 47 -18.73 -8.26 -14.06
N GLY A 48 -17.52 -8.09 -14.62
CA GLY A 48 -17.24 -8.38 -16.02
C GLY A 48 -16.97 -9.86 -16.27
N GLU A 49 -16.04 -10.45 -15.52
CA GLU A 49 -15.65 -11.86 -15.67
C GLU A 49 -16.56 -12.84 -14.90
N ARG A 50 -17.54 -12.32 -14.15
CA ARG A 50 -18.51 -13.10 -13.37
C ARG A 50 -17.90 -14.09 -12.37
N THR A 51 -16.71 -13.80 -11.87
CA THR A 51 -16.02 -14.64 -10.87
C THR A 51 -16.86 -14.85 -9.59
N TYR A 52 -17.89 -14.03 -9.33
CA TYR A 52 -18.85 -14.25 -8.25
C TYR A 52 -19.71 -15.53 -8.43
N GLU A 53 -19.84 -16.05 -9.65
CA GLU A 53 -20.62 -17.27 -9.94
C GLU A 53 -19.85 -18.54 -9.57
N GLU A 54 -18.50 -18.47 -9.56
CA GLU A 54 -17.61 -19.60 -9.29
C GLU A 54 -17.07 -19.60 -7.85
N LEU A 55 -17.18 -18.48 -7.13
CA LEU A 55 -16.69 -18.33 -5.77
C LEU A 55 -17.80 -18.45 -4.72
N SER A 56 -17.51 -19.14 -3.62
CA SER A 56 -18.43 -19.15 -2.47
C SER A 56 -18.62 -17.73 -1.92
N VAL A 57 -19.81 -17.46 -1.36
CA VAL A 57 -20.18 -16.14 -0.79
C VAL A 57 -19.13 -15.61 0.20
N HIS A 58 -18.42 -16.50 0.90
CA HIS A 58 -17.34 -16.13 1.81
C HIS A 58 -16.06 -15.67 1.08
N MET A 59 -15.66 -16.38 0.02
CA MET A 59 -14.45 -16.02 -0.76
C MET A 59 -14.57 -14.67 -1.47
N VAL A 60 -15.79 -14.28 -1.86
CA VAL A 60 -16.08 -12.97 -2.47
C VAL A 60 -15.60 -11.80 -1.60
N LEU A 61 -15.70 -11.91 -0.28
CA LEU A 61 -15.28 -10.85 0.65
C LEU A 61 -13.85 -11.04 1.18
N GLU A 62 -13.42 -12.29 1.34
CA GLU A 62 -12.11 -12.61 1.90
C GLU A 62 -10.95 -12.16 1.01
N ILE A 63 -11.05 -12.39 -0.30
CA ILE A 63 -10.01 -12.03 -1.28
C ILE A 63 -9.76 -10.52 -1.31
N PRO A 64 -10.77 -9.64 -1.52
CA PRO A 64 -10.55 -8.20 -1.49
C PRO A 64 -10.14 -7.72 -0.08
N GLY A 65 -10.66 -8.36 0.99
CA GLY A 65 -10.27 -8.07 2.36
C GLY A 65 -8.76 -8.30 2.60
N ARG A 66 -8.21 -9.43 2.15
CA ARG A 66 -6.77 -9.73 2.23
C ARG A 66 -5.93 -8.73 1.47
N VAL A 67 -6.37 -8.31 0.29
CA VAL A 67 -5.68 -7.30 -0.54
C VAL A 67 -5.62 -5.95 0.19
N ILE A 68 -6.76 -5.48 0.72
CA ILE A 68 -6.83 -4.20 1.45
C ILE A 68 -5.97 -4.26 2.71
N PHE A 69 -6.06 -5.35 3.46
CA PHE A 69 -5.25 -5.56 4.66
C PHE A 69 -3.75 -5.57 4.34
N PHE A 70 -3.34 -6.30 3.29
CA PHE A 70 -1.96 -6.32 2.83
C PHE A 70 -1.49 -4.93 2.42
N MET A 71 -2.28 -4.18 1.64
CA MET A 71 -1.96 -2.81 1.26
C MET A 71 -1.79 -1.88 2.47
N ALA A 72 -2.66 -2.00 3.48
CA ALA A 72 -2.57 -1.21 4.69
C ALA A 72 -1.27 -1.51 5.44
N VAL A 73 -0.99 -2.80 5.70
CA VAL A 73 0.24 -3.24 6.39
C VAL A 73 1.50 -2.81 5.60
N TRP A 74 1.48 -2.91 4.27
CA TRP A 74 2.60 -2.52 3.42
C TRP A 74 2.90 -1.02 3.48
N VAL A 75 1.87 -0.17 3.40
CA VAL A 75 2.04 1.28 3.55
C VAL A 75 2.63 1.62 4.91
N MET A 76 2.13 0.99 5.96
CA MET A 76 2.59 1.20 7.33
C MET A 76 4.05 0.77 7.49
N ALA A 77 4.45 -0.37 6.90
CA ALA A 77 5.83 -0.83 6.92
C ALA A 77 6.78 0.11 6.16
N LEU A 78 6.38 0.59 4.97
CA LEU A 78 7.18 1.55 4.20
C LEU A 78 7.30 2.91 4.90
N GLN A 79 6.23 3.39 5.53
CA GLN A 79 6.29 4.60 6.36
C GLN A 79 7.23 4.43 7.54
N ALA A 80 7.18 3.28 8.23
CA ALA A 80 8.09 2.99 9.33
C ALA A 80 9.55 2.97 8.88
N LEU A 81 9.82 2.32 7.75
CA LEU A 81 11.15 2.30 7.15
C LEU A 81 11.62 3.70 6.74
N GLY A 82 10.74 4.51 6.15
CA GLY A 82 11.04 5.90 5.78
C GLY A 82 11.37 6.76 7.00
N MET A 83 10.65 6.60 8.11
CA MET A 83 10.97 7.32 9.35
C MET A 83 12.30 6.90 9.96
N LEU A 84 12.60 5.60 9.98
CA LEU A 84 13.90 5.10 10.43
C LEU A 84 15.04 5.65 9.57
N PHE A 85 14.83 5.72 8.26
CA PHE A 85 15.79 6.32 7.34
C PHE A 85 16.02 7.81 7.65
N LEU A 86 14.94 8.60 7.78
CA LEU A 86 15.04 10.02 8.13
C LEU A 86 15.71 10.25 9.49
N LEU A 87 15.42 9.39 10.48
CA LEU A 87 16.07 9.43 11.79
C LEU A 87 17.57 9.12 11.67
N GLY A 88 17.94 8.14 10.83
CA GLY A 88 19.34 7.83 10.52
C GLY A 88 20.05 9.00 9.84
N VAL A 89 19.40 9.68 8.89
CA VAL A 89 19.95 10.88 8.25
C VAL A 89 20.20 11.98 9.28
N TRP A 90 19.22 12.25 10.14
CA TRP A 90 19.37 13.23 11.22
C TRP A 90 20.52 12.87 12.18
N ALA A 91 20.63 11.58 12.55
CA ALA A 91 21.65 11.12 13.48
C ALA A 91 23.07 11.20 12.91
N ILE A 92 23.25 11.01 11.60
CA ILE A 92 24.57 10.98 10.94
C ILE A 92 24.98 12.35 10.41
N PHE A 93 24.06 13.04 9.74
CA PHE A 93 24.33 14.27 8.99
C PHE A 93 23.80 15.54 9.68
N GLY A 94 23.05 15.40 10.77
CA GLY A 94 22.53 16.51 11.55
C GLY A 94 21.24 17.12 10.97
N ARG A 95 20.85 18.27 11.54
CA ARG A 95 19.57 18.92 11.29
C ARG A 95 19.44 19.49 9.87
N GLU A 96 20.49 20.13 9.34
CA GLU A 96 20.39 20.80 8.03
C GLU A 96 20.12 19.82 6.88
N ALA A 97 20.81 18.68 6.87
CA ALA A 97 20.57 17.63 5.88
C ALA A 97 19.15 17.04 5.99
N PHE A 98 18.64 16.92 7.21
CA PHE A 98 17.26 16.46 7.47
C PHE A 98 16.23 17.47 6.95
N GLU A 99 16.41 18.77 7.21
CA GLU A 99 15.51 19.84 6.75
C GLU A 99 15.47 19.91 5.22
N VAL A 100 16.62 19.91 4.56
CA VAL A 100 16.70 19.90 3.08
C VAL A 100 15.95 18.71 2.48
N LEU A 101 16.08 17.52 3.08
CA LEU A 101 15.41 16.32 2.58
C LEU A 101 13.90 16.37 2.85
N THR A 102 13.48 16.87 4.01
CA THR A 102 12.05 16.92 4.36
C THR A 102 11.29 18.00 3.61
N GLU A 103 11.90 19.15 3.33
CA GLU A 103 11.26 20.23 2.56
C GLU A 103 11.11 19.88 1.08
N ASN A 104 12.12 19.23 0.48
CA ASN A 104 12.16 19.01 -0.97
C ASN A 104 11.68 17.63 -1.42
N ALA A 105 11.73 16.62 -0.55
CA ALA A 105 11.53 15.23 -0.97
C ALA A 105 10.27 14.56 -0.39
N VAL A 106 9.58 15.15 0.60
CA VAL A 106 8.42 14.49 1.23
C VAL A 106 7.31 14.17 0.25
N GLU A 107 7.00 15.09 -0.68
CA GLU A 107 6.00 14.88 -1.71
C GLU A 107 6.42 13.75 -2.66
N THR A 108 7.65 13.82 -3.20
CA THR A 108 8.21 12.81 -4.10
C THR A 108 8.28 11.43 -3.44
N LEU A 109 8.71 11.37 -2.17
CA LEU A 109 8.77 10.13 -1.39
C LEU A 109 7.38 9.56 -1.14
N SER A 110 6.41 10.41 -0.81
CA SER A 110 5.01 10.00 -0.62
C SER A 110 4.42 9.39 -1.88
N VAL A 111 4.59 10.04 -3.03
CA VAL A 111 4.14 9.50 -4.33
C VAL A 111 4.89 8.22 -4.68
N THR A 112 6.19 8.15 -4.44
CA THR A 112 7.01 6.94 -4.67
C THR A 112 6.51 5.76 -3.84
N VAL A 113 6.18 5.97 -2.56
CA VAL A 113 5.61 4.93 -1.68
C VAL A 113 4.26 4.44 -2.21
N LEU A 114 3.39 5.36 -2.65
CA LEU A 114 2.10 5.00 -3.25
C LEU A 114 2.28 4.17 -4.53
N VAL A 115 3.21 4.54 -5.39
CA VAL A 115 3.51 3.81 -6.64
C VAL A 115 4.09 2.44 -6.34
N LEU A 116 5.08 2.35 -5.45
CA LEU A 116 5.66 1.08 -5.02
C LEU A 116 4.59 0.16 -4.45
N ARG A 117 3.68 0.66 -3.60
CA ARG A 117 2.55 -0.12 -3.09
C ARG A 117 1.72 -0.74 -4.22
N LYS A 118 1.28 0.08 -5.20
CA LYS A 118 0.47 -0.40 -6.32
C LYS A 118 1.25 -1.44 -7.13
N LEU A 119 2.51 -1.16 -7.44
CA LEU A 119 3.36 -2.05 -8.23
C LEU A 119 3.62 -3.38 -7.53
N THR A 120 3.87 -3.39 -6.21
CA THR A 120 4.01 -4.63 -5.42
C THR A 120 2.75 -5.49 -5.50
N VAL A 121 1.57 -4.88 -5.43
CA VAL A 121 0.30 -5.62 -5.53
C VAL A 121 0.10 -6.22 -6.92
N GLU A 122 0.29 -5.42 -7.98
CA GLU A 122 0.16 -5.91 -9.35
C GLU A 122 1.17 -7.03 -9.64
N TRP A 123 2.41 -6.86 -9.18
CA TRP A 123 3.45 -7.88 -9.31
C TRP A 123 3.09 -9.17 -8.54
N ALA A 124 2.55 -9.05 -7.33
CA ALA A 124 2.15 -10.20 -6.53
C ALA A 124 0.98 -10.96 -7.16
N ARG A 125 -0.02 -10.24 -7.69
CA ARG A 125 -1.14 -10.82 -8.47
C ARG A 125 -0.64 -11.50 -9.75
N PHE A 126 0.21 -10.82 -10.51
CA PHE A 126 0.81 -11.37 -11.73
C PHE A 126 1.56 -12.68 -11.46
N ARG A 127 2.32 -12.73 -10.36
CA ARG A 127 3.05 -13.93 -9.95
C ARG A 127 2.11 -15.04 -9.49
N ALA A 128 1.06 -14.72 -8.73
CA ALA A 128 0.05 -15.68 -8.31
C ALA A 128 -0.68 -16.33 -9.51
N ASN A 129 -0.92 -15.58 -10.59
CA ASN A 129 -1.57 -16.11 -11.79
C ASN A 129 -0.65 -16.96 -12.68
N ARG A 130 0.68 -16.78 -12.62
CA ARG A 130 1.64 -17.52 -13.47
C ARG A 130 2.23 -18.76 -12.81
N ASP A 131 2.26 -18.81 -11.48
CA ASP A 131 2.89 -19.89 -10.74
C ASP A 131 1.81 -20.76 -10.08
N PRO A 132 1.73 -22.08 -10.39
CA PRO A 132 0.76 -22.98 -9.78
C PRO A 132 0.96 -23.17 -8.27
N ASN A 133 2.13 -22.85 -7.71
CA ASN A 133 2.37 -22.89 -6.27
C ASN A 133 3.17 -21.67 -5.79
N PRO A 134 2.56 -20.48 -5.79
CA PRO A 134 3.26 -19.22 -5.54
C PRO A 134 3.68 -19.15 -4.06
N SER A 135 4.94 -18.77 -3.82
CA SER A 135 5.51 -18.59 -2.46
C SER A 135 5.64 -17.11 -2.06
N GLY A 136 5.79 -16.86 -0.75
CA GLY A 136 6.05 -15.51 -0.21
C GLY A 136 4.87 -14.56 -0.28
N ILE A 137 5.06 -13.37 -0.85
CA ILE A 137 3.99 -12.34 -0.96
C ILE A 137 2.91 -12.76 -1.96
N ALA A 138 3.26 -13.50 -3.02
CA ALA A 138 2.29 -13.92 -4.03
C ALA A 138 1.26 -14.92 -3.47
N SER A 139 1.64 -15.74 -2.48
CA SER A 139 0.72 -16.66 -1.79
C SER A 139 -0.39 -15.94 -1.01
N TRP A 140 -0.21 -14.64 -0.73
CA TRP A 140 -1.24 -13.81 -0.12
C TRP A 140 -2.41 -13.48 -1.07
N PHE A 141 -2.23 -13.72 -2.36
CA PHE A 141 -3.22 -13.41 -3.39
C PHE A 141 -3.81 -14.65 -4.07
N THR A 142 -3.31 -15.84 -3.77
CA THR A 142 -3.94 -17.10 -4.17
C THR A 142 -5.12 -17.40 -3.23
N PRO A 143 -6.32 -17.68 -3.77
CA PRO A 143 -7.39 -18.30 -3.00
C PRO A 143 -6.94 -19.70 -2.58
N LYS A 144 -7.09 -20.03 -1.30
CA LYS A 144 -7.04 -21.43 -0.86
C LYS A 144 -8.47 -21.92 -0.86
N ASP A 145 -8.78 -22.90 -1.71
CA ASP A 145 -10.09 -23.53 -1.68
C ASP A 145 -10.17 -24.42 -0.42
N PRO A 146 -11.04 -24.10 0.56
CA PRO A 146 -11.18 -24.90 1.78
C PRO A 146 -11.81 -26.28 1.51
N LEU A 147 -12.29 -26.56 0.30
CA LEU A 147 -12.89 -27.84 -0.10
C LEU A 147 -11.90 -28.78 -0.83
N ALA A 148 -10.65 -28.36 -1.03
CA ALA A 148 -9.62 -29.16 -1.68
C ALA A 148 -8.82 -30.08 -0.72
N GLU A 149 -9.25 -30.19 0.55
CA GLU A 149 -8.80 -31.20 1.53
C GLU A 149 -9.86 -32.28 1.74
#